data_AF-A0A1J5SKB1-F1
#
_entry.id   AF-A0A1J5SKB1-F1
#
_cell.length_a   1.000
_cell.length_b   1.000
_cell.length_c   1.000
_cell.angle_alpha   90.00
_cell.angle_beta   90.00
_cell.angle_gamma   90.00
#
_symmetry.space_group_name_H-M   'P 1'
#
loop_
_entity.id
_entity.type
_entity.pdbx_description
1 polymer ?
#
loop_
_entity_poly.entity_id
_entity_poly.type
_entity_poly.pdbx_seq_one_letter_code
_entity_poly.pdbx_strand_id
1 'polypeptide(L)'
;MSIDNPPIDSKAAALETLKLFRIIFKSANRHFHEVEKKVGIGGASLWALAEILETDNLTVSALAKAMSVHQSTASNLIEKLEVSGYVIRIRSLEDRRVVHLALTDLGREVLSKAPPPYRGILPDALMCMDPASLSTLNGHLTELIVGMEVEHDSSAFEPLGRT
;
A
#
# COMPACT_ATOMS: atom_id res chain seq x y z
N MET A 1 29.04 -20.56 -29.35
CA MET A 1 29.25 -21.15 -28.01
C MET A 1 27.94 -20.99 -27.27
N SER A 2 27.05 -21.98 -27.43
CA SER A 2 25.70 -21.95 -26.87
C SER A 2 25.82 -22.25 -25.38
N ILE A 3 25.38 -21.30 -24.55
CA ILE A 3 25.24 -21.55 -23.11
C ILE A 3 23.97 -22.39 -22.97
N ASP A 4 24.14 -23.71 -22.92
CA ASP A 4 23.13 -24.62 -22.40
C ASP A 4 22.90 -24.22 -20.95
N ASN A 5 21.87 -23.42 -20.73
CA ASN A 5 21.35 -23.20 -19.38
C ASN A 5 20.70 -24.54 -19.00
N PRO A 6 21.18 -25.24 -17.95
CA PRO A 6 20.59 -26.52 -17.57
C PRO A 6 19.09 -26.34 -17.33
N PRO A 7 18.24 -27.34 -17.67
CA PRO A 7 16.81 -27.22 -17.45
C PRO A 7 16.59 -26.96 -15.96
N ILE A 8 16.16 -25.73 -15.65
CA ILE A 8 15.73 -25.37 -14.32
C ILE A 8 14.67 -26.41 -13.95
N ASP A 9 14.87 -27.13 -12.84
CA ASP A 9 13.81 -27.96 -12.27
C ASP A 9 12.66 -27.01 -11.93
N SER A 10 11.71 -26.93 -12.86
CA SER A 10 10.59 -25.99 -12.85
C SER A 10 9.79 -26.10 -11.55
N LYS A 11 9.73 -27.32 -10.97
CA LYS A 11 9.09 -27.56 -9.68
C LYS A 11 9.90 -26.98 -8.52
N ALA A 12 11.22 -27.21 -8.49
CA ALA A 12 12.08 -26.64 -7.45
C ALA A 12 12.08 -25.10 -7.50
N ALA A 13 12.15 -24.52 -8.70
CA ALA A 13 12.07 -23.07 -8.89
C ALA A 13 10.71 -22.50 -8.45
N ALA A 14 9.60 -23.16 -8.79
CA ALA A 14 8.27 -22.74 -8.33
C ALA A 14 8.14 -22.77 -6.80
N LEU A 15 8.68 -23.80 -6.14
CA LEU A 15 8.68 -23.89 -4.68
C LEU A 15 9.54 -22.80 -4.03
N GLU A 16 10.65 -22.41 -4.66
CA GLU A 16 11.48 -21.31 -4.19
C GLU A 16 10.75 -19.96 -4.32
N THR A 17 10.13 -19.70 -5.47
CA THR A 17 9.27 -18.52 -5.67
C THR A 17 8.15 -18.45 -4.62
N LEU A 18 7.53 -19.58 -4.29
CA LEU A 18 6.51 -19.63 -3.24
C LEU A 18 7.06 -19.29 -1.85
N LYS A 19 8.31 -19.66 -1.53
CA LYS A 19 8.97 -19.22 -0.28
C LYS A 19 9.18 -17.71 -0.28
N LEU A 20 9.63 -17.13 -1.39
CA LEU A 20 9.82 -15.68 -1.51
C LEU A 20 8.50 -14.93 -1.27
N PHE A 21 7.39 -15.36 -1.89
CA PHE A 21 6.07 -14.79 -1.60
C PHE A 21 5.71 -14.87 -0.12
N ARG A 22 5.92 -16.02 0.52
CA ARG A 22 5.63 -16.17 1.96
C ARG A 22 6.47 -15.24 2.83
N ILE A 23 7.74 -15.02 2.48
CA ILE A 23 8.61 -14.08 3.18
C ILE A 23 8.08 -12.66 3.01
N ILE A 24 7.75 -12.25 1.79
CA ILE A 24 7.21 -10.92 1.48
C ILE A 24 5.92 -10.67 2.27
N PHE A 25 4.90 -11.53 2.14
CA PHE A 25 3.62 -11.35 2.81
C PHE A 25 3.73 -11.41 4.33
N LYS A 26 4.52 -12.33 4.89
CA LYS A 26 4.72 -12.38 6.36
C LYS A 26 5.44 -11.15 6.88
N SER A 27 6.41 -10.62 6.14
CA SER A 27 7.15 -9.43 6.55
C SER A 27 6.24 -8.20 6.49
N ALA A 28 5.48 -8.03 5.40
CA ALA A 28 4.53 -6.93 5.26
C ALA A 28 3.45 -6.98 6.35
N ASN A 29 2.84 -8.14 6.58
CA ASN A 29 1.85 -8.31 7.64
C ASN A 29 2.43 -8.06 9.04
N ARG A 30 3.65 -8.53 9.32
CA ARG A 30 4.31 -8.29 10.60
C ARG A 30 4.52 -6.80 10.85
N HIS A 31 5.01 -6.06 9.86
CA HIS A 31 5.20 -4.60 9.97
C HIS A 31 3.89 -3.90 10.33
N PHE A 32 2.80 -4.22 9.63
CA PHE A 32 1.50 -3.63 9.92
C PHE A 32 0.97 -3.99 11.32
N HIS A 33 1.18 -5.23 11.78
CA HIS A 33 0.82 -5.63 13.15
C HIS A 33 1.67 -4.92 14.21
N GLU A 34 2.95 -4.68 13.95
CA GLU A 34 3.85 -3.95 14.86
C GLU A 34 3.46 -2.47 14.96
N VAL A 35 3.15 -1.86 13.82
CA VAL A 35 2.56 -0.51 13.75
C VAL A 35 1.27 -0.45 14.57
N GLU A 36 0.32 -1.34 14.29
CA GLU A 36 -0.99 -1.34 14.96
C GLU A 36 -0.85 -1.51 16.47
N LYS A 37 0.03 -2.41 16.94
CA LYS A 37 0.32 -2.57 18.37
C LYS A 37 0.93 -1.31 19.01
N LYS A 38 1.72 -0.53 18.27
CA LYS A 38 2.45 0.62 18.80
C LYS A 38 1.60 1.88 18.83
N VAL A 39 0.77 2.10 17.81
CA VAL A 39 0.02 3.36 17.64
C VAL A 39 -1.50 3.19 17.58
N GLY A 40 -2.01 1.95 17.65
CA GLY A 40 -3.44 1.66 17.68
C GLY A 40 -4.17 1.90 16.37
N ILE A 41 -3.45 2.07 15.26
CA ILE A 41 -4.00 2.29 13.92
C ILE A 41 -3.48 1.26 12.93
N GLY A 42 -4.36 0.77 12.06
CA GLY A 42 -4.01 -0.21 11.03
C GLY A 42 -3.04 0.36 9.99
N GLY A 43 -2.31 -0.53 9.31
CA GLY A 43 -1.30 -0.17 8.32
C GLY A 43 -1.77 0.74 7.21
N ALA A 44 -2.94 0.45 6.64
CA ALA A 44 -3.56 1.27 5.61
C ALA A 44 -3.89 2.69 6.11
N SER A 45 -4.40 2.80 7.36
CA SER A 45 -4.69 4.08 8.00
C SER A 45 -3.42 4.89 8.21
N LEU A 46 -2.33 4.26 8.67
CA LEU A 46 -1.03 4.91 8.81
C LEU A 46 -0.51 5.42 7.45
N TRP A 47 -0.61 4.60 6.40
CA TRP A 47 -0.19 5.02 5.06
C TRP A 47 -1.02 6.22 4.58
N ALA A 48 -2.34 6.20 4.73
CA ALA A 48 -3.17 7.35 4.36
C ALA A 48 -2.80 8.62 5.12
N LEU A 49 -2.50 8.53 6.42
CA LEU A 49 -2.02 9.69 7.19
C LEU A 49 -0.69 10.22 6.63
N ALA A 50 0.24 9.33 6.25
CA ALA A 50 1.51 9.72 5.66
C ALA A 50 1.33 10.43 4.31
N GLU A 51 0.45 9.94 3.43
CA GLU A 51 0.15 10.61 2.15
C GLU A 51 -0.45 12.01 2.36
N ILE A 52 -1.34 12.17 3.34
CA ILE A 52 -1.92 13.48 3.69
C ILE A 52 -0.86 14.42 4.28
N LEU A 53 0.13 13.89 5.02
CA LEU A 53 1.23 14.70 5.55
C LEU A 53 2.17 15.20 4.44
N GLU A 54 2.45 14.36 3.44
CA GLU A 54 3.44 14.64 2.39
C GLU A 54 2.85 15.43 1.22
N THR A 55 1.54 15.39 1.01
CA THR A 55 0.87 16.03 -0.14
C THR A 55 -0.07 17.15 0.28
N ASP A 56 0.30 18.39 -0.05
CA ASP A 56 -0.59 19.53 0.13
C ASP A 56 -1.85 19.41 -0.74
N ASN A 57 -2.99 19.85 -0.20
CA ASN A 57 -4.27 19.87 -0.90
C ASN A 57 -4.72 18.49 -1.44
N LEU A 58 -4.31 17.39 -0.80
CA LEU A 58 -4.67 16.04 -1.22
C LEU A 58 -6.19 15.83 -1.19
N THR A 59 -6.76 15.28 -2.26
CA THR A 59 -8.17 14.90 -2.32
C THR A 59 -8.32 13.39 -2.10
N VAL A 60 -9.54 12.92 -1.78
CA VAL A 60 -9.82 11.48 -1.64
C VAL A 60 -9.52 10.71 -2.94
N SER A 61 -9.79 11.31 -4.10
CA SER A 61 -9.48 10.68 -5.40
C SER A 61 -7.97 10.61 -5.66
N ALA A 62 -7.21 11.64 -5.29
CA ALA A 62 -5.76 11.63 -5.38
C ALA A 62 -5.15 10.60 -4.43
N LEU A 63 -5.68 10.50 -3.20
CA LEU A 63 -5.27 9.47 -2.23
C LEU A 63 -5.53 8.06 -2.75
N ALA A 64 -6.71 7.80 -3.32
CA ALA A 64 -7.04 6.50 -3.90
C ALA A 64 -6.02 6.10 -4.97
N LYS A 65 -5.61 7.05 -5.81
CA LYS A 65 -4.57 6.84 -6.83
C LYS A 65 -3.20 6.59 -6.20
N ALA A 66 -2.80 7.36 -5.20
CA ALA A 66 -1.51 7.23 -4.52
C ALA A 66 -1.37 5.86 -3.82
N MET A 67 -2.44 5.37 -3.20
CA MET A 67 -2.46 4.09 -2.51
C MET A 67 -2.75 2.90 -3.44
N SER A 68 -3.06 3.14 -4.72
CA SER A 68 -3.52 2.13 -5.67
C SER A 68 -4.72 1.32 -5.13
N VAL A 69 -5.74 2.03 -4.64
CA VAL A 69 -6.98 1.44 -4.10
C VAL A 69 -8.22 2.03 -4.77
N HIS A 70 -9.37 1.38 -4.60
CA HIS A 70 -10.64 1.93 -5.08
C HIS A 70 -10.99 3.21 -4.32
N GLN A 71 -11.66 4.14 -5.00
CA GLN A 71 -12.11 5.39 -4.39
C GLN A 71 -13.04 5.14 -3.19
N SER A 72 -13.88 4.10 -3.24
CA SER A 72 -14.72 3.66 -2.13
C SER A 72 -13.88 3.22 -0.92
N THR A 73 -12.82 2.43 -1.16
CA THR A 73 -11.89 1.99 -0.12
C THR A 73 -11.17 3.17 0.53
N ALA A 74 -10.64 4.10 -0.28
CA ALA A 74 -10.03 5.33 0.24
C ALA A 74 -11.04 6.19 1.03
N SER A 75 -12.27 6.32 0.55
CA SER A 75 -13.32 7.09 1.24
C SER A 75 -13.64 6.50 2.62
N ASN A 76 -13.82 5.17 2.69
CA ASN A 76 -14.07 4.46 3.95
C ASN A 76 -12.89 4.61 4.92
N LEU A 77 -11.66 4.61 4.40
CA LEU A 77 -10.46 4.80 5.21
C LEU A 77 -10.41 6.21 5.81
N ILE A 78 -10.72 7.23 5.02
CA ILE A 78 -10.78 8.62 5.49
C ILE A 78 -11.91 8.80 6.50
N GLU A 79 -13.08 8.22 6.28
CA GLU A 79 -14.19 8.29 7.23
C GLU A 79 -13.79 7.72 8.60
N LYS A 80 -13.11 6.58 8.64
CA LYS A 80 -12.57 6.02 9.90
C LYS A 80 -11.56 6.95 10.56
N LEU A 81 -10.68 7.57 9.79
CA LEU A 81 -9.66 8.50 10.30
C LEU A 81 -10.26 9.81 10.81
N GLU A 82 -11.33 10.32 10.18
CA GLU A 82 -12.08 11.48 10.65
C GLU A 82 -12.85 11.17 11.93
N VAL A 83 -13.55 10.04 11.99
CA VAL A 83 -14.27 9.59 13.21
C VAL A 83 -13.30 9.44 14.38
N SER A 84 -12.07 9.00 14.11
CA SER A 84 -11.00 8.88 15.11
C SER A 84 -10.31 10.21 15.44
N GLY A 85 -10.68 11.30 14.75
CA GLY A 85 -10.14 12.64 14.98
C GLY A 85 -8.75 12.90 14.41
N TYR A 86 -8.23 12.04 13.53
CA TYR A 86 -6.89 12.18 12.94
C TYR A 86 -6.86 13.04 11.67
N VAL A 87 -7.98 13.08 10.93
CA VAL A 87 -8.11 13.79 9.65
C VAL A 87 -9.31 14.73 9.71
N ILE A 88 -9.22 15.83 8.98
CA ILE A 88 -10.34 16.73 8.68
C ILE A 88 -10.43 16.97 7.18
N ARG A 89 -11.66 17.22 6.72
CA ARG A 89 -11.95 17.69 5.36
C ARG A 89 -12.10 19.21 5.33
N ILE A 90 -11.33 19.85 4.47
CA ILE A 90 -11.33 21.31 4.26
C ILE A 90 -11.88 21.58 2.86
N ARG A 91 -12.95 22.37 2.75
CA ARG A 91 -13.46 22.81 1.45
C ARG A 91 -12.54 23.88 0.88
N SER A 92 -12.17 23.77 -0.40
CA SER A 92 -11.38 24.81 -1.08
C SER A 92 -12.14 26.14 -1.10
N LEU A 93 -11.37 27.21 -0.99
CA LEU A 93 -11.88 28.58 -1.12
C LEU A 93 -12.03 28.98 -2.60
N GLU A 94 -11.18 28.46 -3.49
CA GLU A 94 -11.26 28.71 -4.94
C GLU A 94 -12.41 27.94 -5.59
N ASP A 95 -12.62 26.67 -5.22
CA ASP A 95 -13.75 25.87 -5.68
C ASP A 95 -14.37 25.05 -4.53
N ARG A 96 -15.55 25.49 -4.06
CA ARG A 96 -16.28 24.83 -2.97
C ARG A 96 -16.71 23.40 -3.26
N ARG A 97 -16.60 22.93 -4.51
CA ARG A 97 -16.83 21.53 -4.90
C ARG A 97 -15.63 20.64 -4.55
N VAL A 98 -14.46 21.22 -4.38
CA VAL A 98 -13.23 20.51 -4.05
C VAL A 98 -13.08 20.42 -2.53
N VAL A 99 -12.76 19.21 -2.06
CA VAL A 99 -12.51 18.91 -0.65
C VAL A 99 -11.11 18.34 -0.51
N HIS A 100 -10.30 19.03 0.28
CA HIS A 100 -8.95 18.62 0.64
C HIS A 100 -8.94 17.91 1.98
N LEU A 101 -7.96 17.04 2.16
CA LEU A 101 -7.67 16.33 3.40
C LEU A 101 -6.55 17.05 4.13
N ALA A 102 -6.69 17.18 5.44
CA ALA A 102 -5.62 17.68 6.29
C ALA A 102 -5.55 16.87 7.58
N LEU A 103 -4.34 16.73 8.12
CA LEU A 103 -4.14 16.13 9.43
C LEU A 103 -4.53 17.10 10.54
N THR A 104 -5.17 16.58 11.58
CA THR A 104 -5.28 17.25 12.87
C THR A 104 -3.96 17.15 13.64
N ASP A 105 -3.84 17.86 14.75
CA ASP A 105 -2.70 17.72 15.66
C ASP A 105 -2.57 16.28 16.17
N LEU A 106 -3.70 15.62 16.46
CA LEU A 106 -3.75 14.22 16.86
C LEU A 106 -3.25 13.30 15.72
N GLY A 107 -3.60 13.59 14.47
CA GLY A 107 -3.12 12.87 13.29
C GLY A 107 -1.61 13.00 13.09
N ARG A 108 -1.04 14.17 13.38
CA ARG A 108 0.41 14.38 13.34
C ARG A 108 1.12 13.67 14.50
N GLU A 109 0.53 13.68 15.69
CA GLU A 109 1.07 13.01 16.86
C GLU A 109 1.14 11.49 16.67
N VAL A 110 0.09 10.86 16.14
CA VAL A 110 0.09 9.40 15.93
C VAL A 110 1.15 8.97 14.91
N LEU A 111 1.34 9.74 13.82
CA LEU A 111 2.42 9.51 12.86
C LEU A 111 3.80 9.63 13.50
N SER A 112 4.02 10.63 14.35
CA SER A 112 5.31 10.82 15.02
C SER A 112 5.71 9.65 15.94
N LYS A 113 4.73 8.91 16.46
CA LYS A 113 4.93 7.73 17.32
C LYS A 113 5.07 6.43 16.54
N ALA A 114 4.64 6.42 15.28
CA ALA A 114 4.66 5.24 14.43
C ALA A 114 6.11 4.89 14.02
N PRO A 115 6.46 3.60 13.91
CA PRO A 115 7.76 3.21 13.40
C PRO A 115 7.80 3.44 11.88
N PRO A 116 8.84 4.09 11.34
CA PRO A 116 9.03 4.14 9.89
C PRO A 116 9.35 2.72 9.36
N PRO A 117 9.01 2.42 8.09
CA PRO A 117 8.34 3.31 7.13
C PRO A 117 6.82 3.40 7.31
N TYR A 118 6.27 4.61 7.11
CA TYR A 118 4.84 4.87 7.31
C TYR A 118 3.95 4.24 6.22
N ARG A 119 4.45 4.14 4.98
CA ARG A 119 3.76 3.47 3.86
C ARG A 119 3.82 1.94 3.95
N GLY A 120 4.70 1.41 4.79
CA GLY A 120 4.97 -0.01 4.95
C GLY A 120 6.20 -0.48 4.18
N ILE A 121 6.77 -1.61 4.61
CA ILE A 121 8.05 -2.09 4.09
C ILE A 121 8.01 -2.57 2.63
N LEU A 122 6.85 -3.04 2.16
CA LEU A 122 6.72 -3.58 0.79
C LEU A 122 6.56 -2.45 -0.24
N PRO A 123 5.64 -1.47 -0.08
CA PRO A 123 5.60 -0.32 -0.98
C PRO A 123 6.94 0.41 -1.06
N ASP A 124 7.61 0.64 0.06
CA ASP A 124 8.93 1.29 0.09
C ASP A 124 9.98 0.48 -0.66
N ALA A 125 10.06 -0.84 -0.43
CA ALA A 125 10.99 -1.70 -1.15
C ALA A 125 10.76 -1.66 -2.67
N LEU A 126 9.50 -1.67 -3.13
CA LEU A 126 9.15 -1.58 -4.54
C LEU A 126 9.51 -0.20 -5.14
N MET A 127 9.31 0.89 -4.40
CA MET A 127 9.69 2.24 -4.83
C MET A 127 11.20 2.45 -4.92
N CYS A 128 11.99 1.69 -4.16
CA CYS A 128 13.46 1.72 -4.21
C CYS A 128 14.06 0.82 -5.32
N MET A 129 13.26 -0.01 -5.99
CA MET A 129 13.75 -0.83 -7.11
C MET A 129 14.07 0.04 -8.32
N ASP A 130 15.04 -0.40 -9.13
CA ASP A 130 15.28 0.25 -10.41
C ASP A 130 14.06 0.07 -11.34
N PRO A 131 13.71 1.08 -12.16
CA PRO A 131 12.49 1.04 -12.97
C PRO A 131 12.42 -0.14 -13.96
N ALA A 132 13.57 -0.60 -14.47
CA ALA A 132 13.61 -1.69 -15.43
C ALA A 132 13.28 -3.02 -14.75
N SER A 133 13.91 -3.33 -13.61
CA SER A 133 13.62 -4.51 -12.81
C SER A 133 12.19 -4.51 -12.29
N LEU A 134 11.66 -3.36 -11.84
CA LEU A 134 10.28 -3.25 -11.40
C LEU A 134 9.30 -3.52 -12.55
N SER A 135 9.58 -3.01 -13.75
CA SER A 135 8.77 -3.29 -14.93
C SER A 135 8.81 -4.78 -15.31
N THR A 136 9.97 -5.42 -15.24
CA THR A 136 10.12 -6.87 -15.47
C THR A 136 9.35 -7.69 -14.43
N LEU A 137 9.45 -7.32 -13.14
CA LEU A 137 8.70 -7.96 -12.06
C LEU A 137 7.19 -7.84 -12.28
N ASN A 138 6.69 -6.66 -12.64
CA ASN A 138 5.28 -6.44 -12.94
C ASN A 138 4.79 -7.34 -14.09
N GLY A 139 5.61 -7.56 -15.12
CA GLY A 139 5.31 -8.49 -16.20
C GLY A 139 5.13 -9.93 -15.71
N HIS A 140 6.08 -10.44 -14.92
CA HIS A 140 6.01 -11.80 -14.38
C HIS A 140 4.86 -11.99 -13.38
N LEU A 141 4.57 -10.97 -12.54
CA LEU A 141 3.44 -11.01 -11.63
C LEU A 141 2.10 -11.01 -12.38
N THR A 142 2.01 -10.26 -13.48
CA THR A 142 0.82 -10.24 -14.33
C THR A 142 0.57 -11.62 -14.95
N GLU A 143 1.61 -12.25 -15.49
CA GLU A 143 1.52 -13.62 -16.03
C GLU A 143 1.05 -14.61 -14.96
N LEU A 144 1.60 -14.51 -13.75
CA LEU A 144 1.20 -15.36 -12.62
C LEU A 144 -0.28 -15.15 -12.24
N ILE A 145 -0.76 -13.90 -12.17
CA ILE A 145 -2.16 -13.59 -11.84
C ILE A 145 -3.10 -14.19 -12.88
N VAL A 146 -2.77 -14.06 -14.17
CA VAL A 146 -3.55 -14.68 -15.26
C VAL A 146 -3.59 -16.21 -15.10
N GLY A 147 -2.45 -16.83 -14.79
CA GLY A 147 -2.36 -18.28 -14.56
C GLY A 147 -3.07 -18.78 -13.30
N MET A 148 -3.32 -17.92 -12.32
CA MET A 148 -4.10 -18.26 -11.12
C MET A 148 -5.61 -18.24 -11.36
N GLU A 149 -6.08 -17.84 -12.55
CA GLU A 149 -7.50 -17.67 -12.89
C GLU A 149 -8.25 -16.82 -11.85
N VAL A 150 -7.54 -15.89 -11.20
CA VAL A 150 -8.18 -14.89 -10.35
C VAL A 150 -8.98 -14.02 -11.31
N GLU A 151 -10.32 -14.14 -11.28
CA GLU A 151 -11.20 -13.16 -11.92
C GLU A 151 -10.68 -11.76 -11.55
N HIS A 152 -10.78 -10.75 -12.43
CA HIS A 152 -10.35 -9.38 -12.13
C HIS A 152 -11.02 -8.88 -10.83
N ASP A 153 -10.41 -9.23 -9.71
CA ASP A 153 -11.06 -9.26 -8.42
C ASP A 153 -10.76 -7.92 -7.77
N SER A 154 -11.83 -7.34 -7.24
CA SER A 154 -11.84 -6.15 -6.40
C SER A 154 -10.78 -6.15 -5.28
N SER A 155 -10.17 -7.30 -4.98
CA SER A 155 -9.07 -7.51 -4.04
C SER A 155 -7.72 -6.89 -4.43
N ALA A 156 -7.44 -6.64 -5.71
CA ALA A 156 -6.18 -5.99 -6.14
C ALA A 156 -6.02 -4.57 -5.57
N PHE A 157 -7.14 -3.96 -5.19
CA PHE A 157 -7.24 -2.60 -4.66
C PHE A 157 -7.60 -2.59 -3.17
N GLU A 158 -7.55 -3.75 -2.50
CA GLU A 158 -7.63 -3.83 -1.05
C GLU A 158 -6.25 -3.62 -0.42
N PRO A 159 -6.09 -2.69 0.54
CA PRO A 159 -4.85 -2.54 1.28
C PRO A 159 -4.47 -3.83 1.99
N LEU A 160 -3.16 -4.12 2.04
CA LEU A 160 -2.64 -5.17 2.90
C LEU A 160 -2.94 -4.82 4.38
N GLY A 161 -3.57 -5.77 5.09
CA GLY A 161 -3.82 -5.65 6.54
C GLY A 161 -5.24 -5.24 6.93
N ARG A 162 -6.29 -5.87 6.38
CA ARG A 162 -7.61 -5.86 7.04
C ARG A 162 -7.50 -6.61 8.38
N THR A 163 -7.61 -5.90 9.48
CA THR A 163 -8.22 -6.42 10.72
C THR A 163 -9.72 -6.21 10.69
#